data_AF-A0A7G3APT4-F1
#
_entry.id   AF-A0A7G3APT4-F1
#
_cell.length_a   1.000
_cell.length_b   1.000
_cell.length_c   1.000
_cell.angle_alpha   90.00
_cell.angle_beta   90.00
_cell.angle_gamma   90.00
#
_symmetry.space_group_name_H-M   'P 1'
#
loop_
_entity.id
_entity.type
_entity.pdbx_description
1 polymer ?
#
loop_
_entity_poly.entity_id
_entity_poly.type
_entity_poly.pdbx_seq_one_letter_code
_entity_poly.pdbx_strand_id
1 'polypeptide(L)'
;MNLLMGHYGVLLLLYSVLATKGIENVVQELNDTSEPLIHGTYGYGSQGLINLMLTGRAVGHVWDNDEDVGGLKLRGINQQSDIGFITTMEQMRYCTVGSFYRIQRTQFG
;
A
#
# COMPACT_ATOMS: atom_id res chain seq x y z
N MET A 1 26.32 -2.25 9.22
CA MET A 1 25.00 -2.70 8.76
C MET A 1 24.04 -2.61 9.94
N ASN A 2 23.39 -1.45 10.14
CA ASN A 2 22.30 -1.27 11.12
C ASN A 2 21.54 0.05 10.84
N LEU A 3 21.31 0.36 9.56
CA LEU A 3 20.69 1.63 9.15
C LEU A 3 19.30 1.81 9.77
N LEU A 4 18.52 0.74 9.89
CA LEU A 4 17.18 0.78 10.50
C LEU A 4 17.21 0.78 12.03
N MET A 5 18.26 0.21 12.65
CA MET A 5 18.42 0.19 14.11
C MET A 5 19.05 1.47 14.67
N GLY A 6 19.52 2.36 13.80
CA GLY A 6 19.99 3.68 14.19
C GLY A 6 18.86 4.59 14.65
N HIS A 7 19.22 5.68 15.32
CA HIS A 7 18.26 6.70 15.75
C HIS A 7 17.47 7.22 14.54
N TYR A 8 16.13 7.15 14.62
CA TYR A 8 15.21 7.48 13.53
C TYR A 8 15.35 6.64 12.23
N GLY A 9 16.05 5.50 12.24
CA GLY A 9 16.30 4.71 11.03
C GLY A 9 15.03 4.31 10.25
N VAL A 10 13.99 3.88 10.97
CA VAL A 10 12.68 3.54 10.38
C VAL A 10 11.97 4.78 9.82
N LEU A 11 12.09 5.93 10.49
CA LEU A 11 11.49 7.18 10.02
C LEU A 11 12.18 7.70 8.76
N LEU A 12 13.51 7.58 8.68
CA LEU A 12 14.28 7.92 7.49
C LEU A 12 13.92 7.02 6.30
N LEU A 13 13.68 5.73 6.54
CA LEU A 13 13.16 4.83 5.51
C LEU A 13 11.79 5.30 5.01
N LEU A 14 10.87 5.63 5.93
CA LEU A 14 9.55 6.14 5.56
C LEU A 14 9.66 7.41 4.71
N TYR A 15 10.48 8.37 5.12
CA TYR A 15 10.71 9.58 4.32
C TYR A 15 11.33 9.29 2.97
N SER A 16 12.22 8.31 2.89
CA SER A 16 12.83 7.90 1.62
C SER A 16 11.77 7.32 0.67
N VAL A 17 10.85 6.50 1.17
CA VAL A 17 9.72 5.95 0.39
C VAL A 17 8.79 7.07 -0.10
N LEU A 18 8.39 7.97 0.79
CA LEU A 18 7.52 9.11 0.44
C LEU A 18 8.19 10.05 -0.57
N ALA A 19 9.48 10.33 -0.41
CA ALA A 19 10.24 11.17 -1.33
C ALA A 19 10.41 10.51 -2.70
N THR A 20 10.64 9.19 -2.75
CA THR A 20 10.77 8.44 -4.00
C THR A 20 9.49 8.50 -4.84
N LYS A 21 8.32 8.44 -4.20
CA LYS A 21 7.02 8.56 -4.88
C LYS A 21 6.64 10.02 -5.18
N GLY A 22 7.02 10.94 -4.29
CA GLY A 22 6.57 12.33 -4.27
C GLY A 22 5.28 12.49 -3.45
N ILE A 23 5.27 13.45 -2.53
CA ILE A 23 4.17 13.67 -1.57
C ILE A 23 2.85 13.97 -2.29
N GLU A 24 2.89 14.81 -3.33
CA GLU A 24 1.70 15.16 -4.11
C GLU A 24 1.06 13.92 -4.75
N ASN A 25 1.88 13.04 -5.32
CA ASN A 25 1.41 11.78 -5.90
C ASN A 25 0.82 10.85 -4.84
N VAL A 26 1.44 10.76 -3.66
CA VAL A 26 0.90 9.97 -2.53
C VAL A 26 -0.47 10.49 -2.12
N VAL A 27 -0.61 11.80 -1.90
CA VAL A 27 -1.88 12.43 -1.50
C VAL A 27 -2.96 12.23 -2.58
N GLN A 28 -2.60 12.38 -3.85
CA GLN A 28 -3.52 12.15 -4.96
C GLN A 28 -3.95 10.70 -5.08
N GLU A 29 -3.07 9.73 -4.79
CA GLU A 29 -3.37 8.29 -4.87
C GLU A 29 -4.23 7.81 -3.71
N LEU A 30 -4.00 8.31 -2.49
CA LEU A 30 -4.81 7.98 -1.33
C LEU A 30 -6.28 8.33 -1.55
N ASN A 31 -6.55 9.40 -2.32
CA ASN A 31 -7.88 9.93 -2.68
C ASN A 31 -8.69 10.46 -1.48
N ASP A 32 -8.71 9.74 -0.37
CA ASP A 32 -9.18 10.17 0.94
C ASP A 32 -8.00 10.20 1.93
N THR A 33 -7.83 11.32 2.62
CA THR A 33 -6.76 11.51 3.63
C THR A 33 -7.28 11.45 5.06
N SER A 34 -8.53 11.03 5.25
CA SER A 34 -9.12 10.78 6.57
C SER A 34 -8.39 9.68 7.33
N GLU A 35 -7.87 8.67 6.63
CA GLU A 35 -7.02 7.63 7.19
C GLU A 35 -5.53 8.03 7.12
N PRO A 36 -4.85 8.22 8.27
CA PRO A 36 -3.44 8.57 8.25
C PRO A 36 -2.58 7.37 7.83
N LEU A 37 -1.44 7.63 7.16
CA LEU A 37 -0.49 6.58 6.77
C LEU A 37 0.05 5.78 7.97
N ILE A 38 0.18 6.41 9.13
CA ILE A 38 0.52 5.79 10.39
C ILE A 38 -0.57 6.13 11.40
N HIS A 39 -1.18 5.11 11.99
CA HIS A 39 -2.25 5.29 12.95
C HIS A 39 -1.72 5.98 14.22
N GLY A 40 -2.27 7.14 14.57
CA GLY A 40 -1.74 7.98 15.66
C GLY A 40 -1.73 7.33 17.06
N THR A 41 -2.70 6.45 17.33
CA THR A 41 -2.85 5.76 18.64
C THR A 41 -2.02 4.47 18.75
N TYR A 42 -1.97 3.68 17.68
CA TYR A 42 -1.47 2.30 17.70
C TYR A 42 -0.17 2.13 16.89
N GLY A 43 0.21 3.12 16.09
CA GLY A 43 1.48 3.15 15.36
C GLY A 43 1.60 2.20 14.17
N TYR A 44 0.55 1.46 13.80
CA TYR A 44 0.58 0.60 12.62
C TYR A 44 0.40 1.41 11.33
N GLY A 45 1.01 0.92 10.24
CA GLY A 45 0.85 1.50 8.91
C GLY A 45 -0.50 1.18 8.31
N SER A 46 -1.11 2.14 7.61
CA SER A 46 -2.35 1.92 6.86
C SER A 46 -2.12 1.00 5.65
N GLN A 47 -3.20 0.49 5.07
CA GLN A 47 -3.12 -0.30 3.83
C GLN A 47 -2.48 0.52 2.71
N GLY A 48 -2.74 1.84 2.65
CA GLY A 48 -2.10 2.76 1.71
C GLY A 48 -0.57 2.79 1.85
N LEU A 49 -0.06 2.81 3.09
CA LEU A 49 1.38 2.76 3.33
C LEU A 49 1.97 1.40 2.95
N ILE A 50 1.30 0.30 3.31
CA ILE A 50 1.73 -1.06 2.98
C ILE A 50 1.79 -1.24 1.45
N ASN A 51 0.74 -0.83 0.74
CA ASN A 51 0.67 -0.89 -0.71
C ASN A 51 1.75 -0.03 -1.36
N LEU A 52 2.02 1.17 -0.83
CA LEU A 52 3.09 2.03 -1.32
C LEU A 52 4.46 1.33 -1.22
N MET A 53 4.75 0.70 -0.09
CA MET A 53 6.03 0.02 0.13
C MET A 53 6.18 -1.24 -0.73
N LEU A 54 5.09 -1.99 -0.95
CA LEU A 54 5.14 -3.27 -1.68
C LEU A 54 5.00 -3.12 -3.19
N THR A 55 4.26 -2.11 -3.66
CA THR A 55 3.86 -1.97 -5.07
C THR A 55 4.24 -0.63 -5.68
N GLY A 56 4.65 0.35 -4.87
CA GLY A 56 4.86 1.73 -5.32
C GLY A 56 3.56 2.53 -5.51
N ARG A 57 2.39 1.96 -5.20
CA ARG A 57 1.07 2.61 -5.32
C ARG A 57 0.46 2.88 -3.93
N ALA A 58 0.15 4.14 -3.62
CA ALA A 58 -0.38 4.58 -2.34
C ALA A 58 -1.92 4.56 -2.30
N VAL A 59 -2.50 3.37 -2.38
CA VAL A 59 -3.97 3.16 -2.41
C VAL A 59 -4.45 2.33 -1.22
N GLY A 60 -5.65 2.60 -0.71
CA GLY A 60 -6.19 1.91 0.46
C GLY A 60 -6.74 0.50 0.20
N HIS A 61 -6.73 0.04 -1.05
CA HIS A 61 -7.45 -1.17 -1.45
C HIS A 61 -6.55 -2.22 -2.08
N VAL A 62 -6.94 -3.48 -1.94
CA VAL A 62 -6.11 -4.64 -2.27
C VAL A 62 -6.59 -5.43 -3.49
N TRP A 63 -7.70 -5.03 -4.11
CA TRP A 63 -8.25 -5.64 -5.32
C TRP A 63 -7.58 -5.11 -6.60
N ASP A 64 -7.88 -5.72 -7.74
CA ASP A 64 -7.31 -5.33 -9.03
C ASP A 64 -8.06 -4.15 -9.64
N ASN A 65 -7.30 -3.20 -10.19
CA ASN A 65 -7.74 -1.99 -10.88
C ASN A 65 -8.62 -1.06 -10.04
N ASP A 66 -9.06 0.02 -10.66
CA ASP A 66 -9.96 0.99 -10.03
C ASP A 66 -11.42 0.54 -10.27
N GLU A 67 -12.25 0.68 -9.25
CA GLU A 67 -13.69 0.40 -9.31
C GLU A 67 -14.48 1.70 -9.26
N ASP A 68 -15.62 1.74 -9.94
CA ASP A 68 -16.58 2.85 -9.88
C ASP A 68 -17.86 2.36 -9.24
N VAL A 69 -18.13 2.83 -8.02
CA VAL A 69 -19.30 2.47 -7.23
C VAL A 69 -20.23 3.67 -7.18
N GLY A 70 -21.13 3.77 -8.16
CA GLY A 70 -22.14 4.83 -8.21
C GLY A 70 -21.56 6.24 -8.36
N GLY A 71 -20.47 6.38 -9.12
CA GLY A 71 -19.73 7.64 -9.33
C GLY A 71 -18.57 7.85 -8.36
N LEU A 72 -18.43 7.00 -7.33
CA LEU A 72 -17.28 7.00 -6.43
C LEU A 72 -16.17 6.11 -7.00
N LYS A 73 -15.06 6.74 -7.39
CA LYS A 73 -13.86 6.04 -7.85
C LYS A 73 -13.03 5.52 -6.68
N LEU A 74 -12.99 4.21 -6.51
CA LEU A 74 -12.17 3.51 -5.54
C LEU A 74 -10.95 2.92 -6.24
N ARG A 75 -9.74 3.22 -5.76
CA ARG A 75 -8.49 2.84 -6.44
C ARG A 75 -7.90 1.57 -5.86
N GLY A 76 -7.72 0.52 -6.66
CA GLY A 76 -7.12 -0.75 -6.25
C GLY A 76 -5.62 -0.84 -6.54
N ILE A 77 -5.11 -2.01 -6.88
CA ILE A 77 -3.75 -2.24 -7.39
C ILE A 77 -3.83 -2.33 -8.92
N ASN A 78 -2.97 -1.63 -9.66
CA ASN A 78 -3.06 -1.57 -11.14
C ASN A 78 -1.94 -2.34 -11.87
N GLN A 79 -1.05 -3.01 -11.13
CA GLN A 79 0.05 -3.78 -11.70
C GLN A 79 0.39 -4.98 -10.83
N GLN A 80 0.89 -6.05 -11.45
CA GLN A 80 1.38 -7.22 -10.74
C GLN A 80 2.50 -6.83 -9.76
N SER A 81 2.32 -7.16 -8.49
CA SER A 81 3.32 -7.03 -7.44
C SER A 81 4.34 -8.17 -7.55
N ASP A 82 5.61 -7.85 -7.29
CA ASP A 82 6.65 -8.86 -7.14
C ASP A 82 6.54 -9.61 -5.81
N ILE A 83 5.80 -9.05 -4.85
CA ILE A 83 5.58 -9.60 -3.52
C ILE A 83 4.09 -9.92 -3.35
N GLY A 84 3.78 -11.17 -2.99
CA GLY A 84 2.43 -11.60 -2.67
C GLY A 84 1.93 -11.03 -1.34
N PHE A 85 0.63 -10.78 -1.23
CA PHE A 85 -0.03 -10.26 -0.04
C PHE A 85 -1.19 -11.14 0.38
N ILE A 86 -1.30 -11.40 1.69
CA ILE A 86 -2.42 -12.10 2.32
C ILE A 86 -2.84 -11.32 3.56
N THR A 87 -4.14 -11.31 3.85
CA THR A 87 -4.69 -10.60 5.01
C THR A 87 -5.74 -11.44 5.71
N THR A 88 -5.79 -11.35 7.04
CA THR A 88 -6.84 -11.99 7.86
C THR A 88 -8.23 -11.48 7.47
N MET A 89 -8.34 -10.25 6.95
CA MET A 89 -9.61 -9.68 6.48
C MET A 89 -10.21 -10.49 5.32
N GLU A 90 -9.37 -11.10 4.48
CA GLU A 90 -9.82 -11.98 3.39
C GLU A 90 -10.36 -13.30 3.95
N GLN A 91 -9.67 -13.89 4.94
CA GLN A 91 -10.16 -15.08 5.65
C GLN A 91 -11.53 -14.82 6.31
N MET A 92 -11.71 -13.63 6.89
CA MET A 92 -12.97 -13.20 7.52
C MET A 92 -14.03 -12.77 6.50
N ARG A 93 -13.74 -12.80 5.20
CA ARG A 93 -14.62 -12.40 4.09
C ARG A 93 -15.01 -10.91 4.09
N TYR A 94 -14.19 -10.06 4.71
CA TYR A 94 -14.38 -8.60 4.67
C TYR A 94 -13.84 -7.97 3.39
N CYS A 95 -12.85 -8.59 2.76
CA CYS A 95 -12.32 -8.16 1.47
C CYS A 95 -11.92 -9.36 0.61
N THR A 96 -11.64 -9.12 -0.66
CA THR A 96 -11.00 -10.08 -1.55
C THR A 96 -9.73 -9.43 -2.09
N VAL A 97 -8.58 -10.08 -1.92
CA VAL A 97 -7.31 -9.57 -2.48
C VAL A 97 -7.38 -9.70 -4.01
N GLY A 98 -6.64 -8.89 -4.76
CA GLY A 98 -6.56 -8.94 -6.21
C GLY A 98 -5.57 -10.00 -6.69
N SER A 99 -5.68 -10.44 -7.95
CA SER A 99 -4.69 -11.33 -8.58
C SER A 99 -3.34 -10.65 -8.75
N PHE A 100 -3.32 -9.33 -8.97
CA PHE A 100 -2.11 -8.53 -9.04
C PHE A 100 -1.33 -8.52 -7.72
N TYR A 101 -2.01 -8.80 -6.62
CA TYR A 101 -1.40 -8.81 -5.29
C TYR A 101 -1.24 -10.20 -4.69
N ARG A 102 -1.94 -11.22 -5.21
CA ARG A 102 -1.79 -12.62 -4.78
C ARG A 102 -0.66 -13.36 -5.49
N ILE A 103 -0.46 -13.12 -6.78
CA ILE A 103 0.49 -13.88 -7.60
C ILE A 103 1.80 -13.09 -7.64
N GLN A 104 2.88 -13.58 -7.05
CA GLN A 104 4.17 -12.91 -7.26
C GLN A 104 4.57 -13.02 -8.74
N ARG A 105 5.17 -11.97 -9.31
CA ARG A 105 5.76 -12.06 -10.64
C ARG A 105 6.93 -13.05 -10.61
N THR A 106 6.71 -14.29 -11.05
CA THR A 106 7.77 -15.29 -11.21
C THR A 106 8.62 -14.92 -12.43
N GLN A 107 9.89 -14.58 -12.20
CA GLN A 107 10.86 -14.21 -13.23
C GLN A 107 11.36 -15.40 -14.09
N PHE A 108 10.51 -16.41 -14.35
CA PHE A 108 10.88 -17.50 -15.26
C PHE A 108 10.66 -17.04 -16.71
N GLY A 109 11.70 -16.42 -17.27
CA GLY A 109 11.91 -16.19 -18.70
C GLY A 109 13.23 -16.80 -19.13
#